data_AF-A0A429BFY2-F1
#
_entry.id   AF-A0A429BFY2-F1
#
_cell.length_a   1.000
_cell.length_b   1.000
_cell.length_c   1.000
_cell.angle_alpha   90.00
_cell.angle_beta   90.00
_cell.angle_gamma   90.00
#
_symmetry.space_group_name_H-M   'P 1'
#
loop_
_entity.id
_entity.type
_entity.pdbx_description
1 polymer ?
#
loop_
_entity_poly.entity_id
_entity_poly.type
_entity_poly.pdbx_seq_one_letter_code
_entity_poly.pdbx_strand_id
1 'polypeptide(L)'
;MLAAYAAALAGSPLAASSRASYLRRVGRYLTWVASASDQGLLAREPLADTIVAVRTAHAYHGELGGRYAPSTINSTLAAIEDFYARLHLGATGIPRQAPADRAGAR
;
A
#
# COMPACT_ATOMS: atom_id res chain seq x y z
N MET A 1 11.46 5.01 6.70
CA MET A 1 9.98 4.92 6.71
C MET A 1 9.43 3.62 7.30
N LEU A 2 9.87 2.43 6.87
CA LEU A 2 9.34 1.15 7.38
C LEU A 2 9.46 1.00 8.91
N ALA A 3 10.59 1.41 9.50
CA ALA A 3 10.80 1.37 10.95
C ALA A 3 9.83 2.28 11.71
N ALA A 4 9.58 3.50 11.21
CA ALA A 4 8.61 4.42 11.80
C ALA A 4 7.18 3.85 11.75
N TYR A 5 6.82 3.23 10.63
CA TYR A 5 5.54 2.53 10.51
C TYR A 5 5.44 1.34 11.47
N ALA A 6 6.49 0.53 11.61
CA ALA A 6 6.51 -0.58 12.54
C ALA A 6 6.32 -0.15 14.00
N ALA A 7 6.97 0.94 14.41
CA ALA A 7 6.77 1.54 15.72
C ALA A 7 5.32 2.03 15.92
N ALA A 8 4.74 2.74 14.95
CA ALA A 8 3.35 3.20 15.01
C ALA A 8 2.33 2.04 15.01
N LEU A 9 2.67 0.92 14.37
CA LEU A 9 1.82 -0.26 14.29
C LEU A 9 1.90 -1.12 15.56
N ALA A 10 3.01 -1.08 16.30
CA ALA A 10 3.20 -1.84 17.54
C ALA A 10 2.17 -1.45 18.62
N GLY A 11 1.78 -0.17 18.68
CA GLY A 11 0.75 0.35 19.59
C GLY A 11 -0.69 0.15 19.13
N SER A 12 -0.92 -0.48 17.97
CA SER A 12 -2.26 -0.67 17.40
C SER A 12 -3.02 -1.83 18.06
N PRO A 13 -4.36 -1.77 18.23
CA PRO A 13 -5.15 -2.88 18.77
C PRO A 13 -5.27 -4.09 17.79
N LEU A 14 -4.65 -4.03 16.61
CA LEU A 14 -4.64 -5.13 15.65
C LEU A 14 -3.96 -6.39 16.21
N ALA A 15 -4.46 -7.56 15.81
CA ALA A 15 -3.79 -8.84 16.08
C ALA A 15 -2.37 -8.88 15.49
N ALA A 16 -1.47 -9.62 16.15
CA ALA A 16 -0.06 -9.73 15.73
C ALA A 16 0.10 -10.21 14.28
N SER A 17 -0.73 -11.16 13.85
CA SER A 17 -0.76 -11.66 12.46
C SER A 17 -1.14 -10.58 11.45
N SER A 18 -2.09 -9.71 11.79
CA SER A 18 -2.48 -8.56 10.96
C SER A 18 -1.34 -7.55 10.87
N ARG A 19 -0.67 -7.24 11.99
CA ARG A 19 0.48 -6.34 12.01
C ARG A 19 1.61 -6.86 11.10
N ALA A 20 1.95 -8.13 11.23
CA ALA A 20 2.97 -8.77 10.38
C ALA A 20 2.59 -8.72 8.88
N SER A 21 1.31 -8.97 8.57
CA SER A 21 0.81 -8.90 7.19
C SER A 21 0.90 -7.48 6.62
N TYR A 22 0.60 -6.46 7.42
CA TYR A 22 0.69 -5.06 7.03
C TYR A 22 2.14 -4.65 6.81
N LEU A 23 3.05 -5.01 7.71
CA LEU A 23 4.50 -4.78 7.56
C LEU A 23 5.04 -5.39 6.27
N ARG A 24 4.67 -6.64 5.96
CA ARG A 24 5.10 -7.30 4.72
C ARG A 24 4.62 -6.55 3.48
N ARG A 25 3.35 -6.11 3.47
CA ARG A 25 2.76 -5.38 2.33
C ARG A 25 3.39 -4.01 2.14
N VAL A 26 3.57 -3.26 3.22
CA VAL A 26 4.20 -1.94 3.21
C VAL A 26 5.69 -2.04 2.85
N GLY A 27 6.41 -3.06 3.36
CA GLY A 27 7.80 -3.31 2.97
C GLY A 27 7.95 -3.58 1.48
N ARG A 28 7.04 -4.37 0.89
CA ARG A 28 7.01 -4.60 -0.56
C ARG A 28 6.74 -3.31 -1.34
N TYR A 29 5.77 -2.52 -0.90
CA TYR A 29 5.47 -1.22 -1.50
C TYR A 29 6.69 -0.30 -1.48
N LEU A 30 7.36 -0.14 -0.33
CA LEU A 30 8.56 0.70 -0.21
C LEU A 30 9.73 0.20 -1.05
N THR A 31 9.87 -1.12 -1.20
CA THR A 31 10.88 -1.73 -2.09
C THR A 31 10.60 -1.36 -3.55
N TRP A 32 9.33 -1.41 -3.96
CA TRP A 32 8.92 -0.97 -5.29
C TRP A 32 9.15 0.52 -5.49
N VAL A 33 8.80 1.37 -4.51
CA VAL A 33 9.04 2.83 -4.59
C VAL A 33 10.53 3.13 -4.78
N ALA A 34 11.41 2.48 -4.01
CA ALA A 34 12.85 2.65 -4.16
C ALA A 34 13.33 2.25 -5.55
N SER A 35 12.94 1.05 -6.01
CA SER A 35 13.29 0.54 -7.34
C SER A 35 12.79 1.44 -8.48
N ALA A 36 11.55 1.96 -8.38
CA ALA A 36 10.98 2.87 -9.36
C ALA A 36 11.67 4.26 -9.34
N SER A 37 12.12 4.72 -8.17
CA SER A 37 12.90 5.97 -8.05
C SER A 37 14.28 5.81 -8.68
N ASP A 38 14.95 4.68 -8.45
CA ASP A 38 16.26 4.37 -9.05
C ASP A 38 16.20 4.26 -10.58
N GLN A 39 15.06 3.81 -11.11
CA GLN A 39 14.78 3.75 -12.56
C GLN A 39 14.33 5.10 -13.14
N GLY A 40 14.18 6.15 -12.32
CA GLY A 40 13.69 7.45 -12.76
C GLY A 40 12.20 7.51 -13.10
N LEU A 41 11.43 6.50 -12.71
CA LEU A 41 9.96 6.45 -12.89
C LEU A 41 9.22 7.30 -11.84
N LEU A 42 9.87 7.57 -10.71
CA LEU A 42 9.38 8.42 -9.64
C LEU A 42 10.43 9.49 -9.29
N ALA A 43 9.98 10.54 -8.59
CA ALA A 43 10.89 11.48 -7.95
C ALA A 43 11.80 10.76 -6.95
N ARG A 44 12.97 11.33 -6.63
CA ARG A 44 13.96 10.73 -5.72
C ARG A 44 13.43 10.46 -4.31
N GLU A 45 12.56 11.34 -3.81
CA GLU A 45 11.92 11.21 -2.49
C GLU A 45 10.41 11.39 -2.64
N PRO A 46 9.71 10.45 -3.29
CA PRO A 46 8.34 10.68 -3.74
C PRO A 46 7.33 10.67 -2.57
N LEU A 47 7.77 10.25 -1.38
CA LEU A 47 6.96 10.22 -0.15
C LEU A 47 7.20 11.42 0.77
N ALA A 48 8.07 12.36 0.39
CA ALA A 48 8.31 13.60 1.15
C ALA A 48 7.25 14.67 0.89
N ASP A 49 6.58 14.62 -0.26
CA ASP A 49 5.48 15.50 -0.64
C ASP A 49 4.17 14.70 -0.70
N THR A 50 3.12 15.21 -0.05
CA THR A 50 1.81 14.54 0.04
C THR A 50 1.18 14.27 -1.33
N ILE A 51 1.27 15.21 -2.27
CA ILE A 51 0.67 15.06 -3.60
C ILE A 51 1.42 13.99 -4.39
N VAL A 52 2.76 14.03 -4.34
CA VAL A 52 3.60 13.02 -4.99
C VAL A 52 3.42 11.65 -4.33
N ALA A 53 3.23 11.59 -3.01
CA ALA A 53 2.97 10.35 -2.30
C ALA A 53 1.66 9.72 -2.77
N VAL A 54 0.57 10.50 -2.85
CA VAL A 54 -0.71 9.98 -3.35
C VAL A 54 -0.57 9.46 -4.79
N ARG A 55 0.07 10.23 -5.69
CA ARG A 55 0.33 9.77 -7.07
C ARG A 55 1.14 8.47 -7.12
N THR A 56 2.10 8.32 -6.23
CA THR A 56 2.92 7.11 -6.10
C THR A 56 2.08 5.89 -5.70
N ALA A 57 1.10 6.04 -4.80
CA ALA A 57 0.18 4.96 -4.45
C ALA A 57 -0.70 4.54 -5.64
N HIS A 58 -1.18 5.51 -6.45
CA HIS A 58 -1.95 5.22 -7.67
C HIS A 58 -1.12 4.47 -8.72
N ALA A 59 0.14 4.87 -8.92
CA ALA A 59 1.05 4.16 -9.81
C ALA A 59 1.28 2.70 -9.34
N TYR A 60 1.48 2.49 -8.04
CA TYR A 60 1.61 1.15 -7.49
C TYR A 60 0.34 0.31 -7.66
N HIS A 61 -0.85 0.92 -7.52
CA HIS A 61 -2.11 0.22 -7.80
C HIS A 61 -2.19 -0.26 -9.25
N GLY A 62 -1.76 0.55 -10.23
CA GLY A 62 -1.62 0.14 -11.63
C GLY A 62 -0.71 -1.08 -11.80
N GLU A 63 0.45 -1.09 -11.12
CA GLU A 63 1.39 -2.22 -11.14
C GLU A 63 0.82 -3.52 -10.55
N LEU A 64 -0.11 -3.42 -9.60
CA LEU A 64 -0.78 -4.57 -9.02
C LEU A 64 -1.88 -5.14 -9.93
N GLY A 65 -2.61 -4.26 -10.64
CA GLY A 65 -3.79 -4.60 -11.44
C GLY A 65 -3.55 -5.64 -12.55
N GLY A 66 -2.31 -5.76 -13.05
CA GLY A 66 -1.94 -6.77 -14.06
C GLY A 66 -1.39 -8.09 -13.50
N ARG A 67 -1.23 -8.22 -12.18
CA ARG A 67 -0.43 -9.29 -11.57
C ARG A 67 -1.12 -10.04 -10.43
N TYR A 68 -2.15 -9.45 -9.82
CA TYR A 68 -2.76 -9.98 -8.60
C TYR A 68 -4.29 -10.05 -8.68
N ALA A 69 -4.86 -11.02 -7.97
CA ALA A 69 -6.30 -11.10 -7.80
C ALA A 69 -6.85 -9.91 -6.98
N PRO A 70 -8.09 -9.44 -7.23
CA PRO A 70 -8.68 -8.27 -6.56
C PRO A 70 -8.63 -8.31 -5.02
N SER A 71 -8.82 -9.49 -4.42
CA SER A 71 -8.74 -9.66 -2.96
C SER A 71 -7.34 -9.38 -2.40
N THR A 72 -6.30 -9.73 -3.15
CA THR A 72 -4.91 -9.46 -2.79
C THR A 72 -4.59 -7.98 -2.96
N ILE A 73 -5.10 -7.36 -4.03
CA ILE A 73 -4.97 -5.92 -4.28
C ILE A 73 -5.62 -5.15 -3.14
N ASN A 74 -6.88 -5.44 -2.80
CA ASN A 74 -7.60 -4.78 -1.71
C ASN A 74 -6.90 -4.91 -0.36
N SER A 75 -6.41 -6.11 -0.02
CA SER A 75 -5.69 -6.33 1.24
C SER A 75 -4.36 -5.58 1.27
N THR A 76 -3.74 -5.36 0.11
CA THR A 76 -2.51 -4.56 -0.04
C THR A 76 -2.82 -3.07 0.09
N LEU A 77 -3.84 -2.58 -0.59
CA LEU A 77 -4.29 -1.18 -0.52
C LEU A 77 -4.72 -0.80 0.90
N ALA A 78 -5.40 -1.70 1.64
CA ALA A 78 -5.75 -1.45 3.03
C ALA A 78 -4.53 -1.23 3.94
N ALA A 79 -3.43 -1.96 3.71
CA ALA A 79 -2.19 -1.76 4.46
C ALA A 79 -1.47 -0.46 4.05
N ILE A 80 -1.55 -0.07 2.76
CA ILE A 80 -1.00 1.19 2.27
C ILE A 80 -1.78 2.38 2.84
N GLU A 81 -3.11 2.32 2.87
CA GLU A 81 -3.94 3.39 3.46
C GLU A 81 -3.63 3.58 4.95
N ASP A 82 -3.49 2.48 5.72
CA ASP A 82 -3.09 2.55 7.13
C ASP A 82 -1.68 3.16 7.29
N PHE A 83 -0.74 2.83 6.40
CA PHE A 83 0.59 3.44 6.36
C PHE A 83 0.52 4.96 6.11
N TYR A 84 -0.27 5.38 5.13
CA TYR A 84 -0.46 6.79 4.79
C TYR A 84 -1.11 7.57 5.93
N ALA A 85 -2.13 7.00 6.58
CA ALA A 85 -2.79 7.59 7.73
C ALA A 85 -1.84 7.75 8.92
N ARG A 86 -1.07 6.71 9.27
CA ARG A 86 -0.15 6.74 10.43
C ARG A 86 1.05 7.67 10.23
N LEU A 87 1.50 7.86 9.00
CA LEU A 87 2.62 8.75 8.68
C LEU A 87 2.19 10.12 8.14
N HIS A 88 0.89 10.43 8.14
CA HIS A 88 0.32 11.70 7.69
C HIS A 88 0.68 12.05 6.24
N LEU A 89 0.70 11.05 5.35
CA LEU A 89 1.03 11.19 3.92
C LEU A 89 -0.18 11.54 3.04
N GLY A 90 -1.30 11.94 3.66
CA GLY A 90 -2.59 12.17 2.99
C GLY A 90 -3.43 10.89 2.84
N ALA A 91 -4.60 10.99 2.23
CA ALA A 91 -5.46 9.84 1.90
C ALA A 91 -5.20 9.41 0.46
N THR A 92 -5.07 8.11 0.18
CA THR A 92 -4.74 7.66 -1.19
C THR A 92 -5.92 7.83 -2.15
N GLY A 93 -7.16 7.76 -1.62
CA GLY A 93 -8.38 7.90 -2.41
C GLY A 93 -8.60 6.75 -3.41
N ILE A 94 -7.86 5.65 -3.30
CA ILE A 94 -7.95 4.52 -4.24
C ILE A 94 -9.17 3.67 -3.88
N PRO A 95 -10.14 3.48 -4.80
CA PRO A 95 -11.29 2.64 -4.53
C PRO A 95 -10.87 1.17 -4.40
N ARG A 96 -11.44 0.46 -3.42
CA ARG A 96 -11.26 -0.99 -3.29
C ARG A 96 -12.10 -1.68 -4.36
N GLN A 97 -11.52 -2.67 -5.03
CA GLN A 97 -12.21 -3.46 -6.04
C GLN A 97 -13.30 -4.30 -5.38
N ALA A 98 -14.45 -4.49 -6.02
CA ALA A 98 -15.42 -5.46 -5.53
C ALA A 98 -14.78 -6.86 -5.50
N PRO A 99 -15.04 -7.70 -4.48
CA PRO A 99 -14.70 -9.11 -4.59
C PRO A 99 -15.34 -9.65 -5.87
N ALA A 100 -14.58 -10.42 -6.66
CA ALA A 100 -15.15 -11.10 -7.82
C ALA A 100 -16.35 -11.90 -7.32
N ASP A 101 -17.53 -11.58 -7.84
CA ASP A 101 -18.76 -12.25 -7.46
C ASP A 101 -18.58 -13.74 -7.70
N ARG A 102 -18.92 -14.59 -6.71
CA ARG A 102 -19.02 -16.03 -6.92
C ARG A 102 -20.32 -16.31 -7.67
N ALA A 103 -20.47 -15.74 -8.86
CA ALA A 103 -21.57 -16.05 -9.76
C ALA A 103 -21.14 -17.23 -10.64
N GLY A 104 -21.55 -18.44 -10.25
CA GLY A 104 -21.33 -19.64 -11.06
C GLY A 104 -21.34 -20.96 -10.31
N ALA A 105 -22.34 -21.20 -9.47
CA ALA A 105 -22.71 -22.57 -9.08
C ALA A 105 -24.24 -22.65 -9.07
N ARG A 106 -24.80 -22.99 -10.22
CA ARG A 106 -26.10 -23.64 -10.36
C ARG A 106 -25.91 -24.81 -11.30
#